data_AF-A0AAD9TQY5-F1
#
_entry.id   AF-A0AAD9TQY5-F1
#
_cell.length_a   1.000
_cell.length_b   1.000
_cell.length_c   1.000
_cell.angle_alpha   90.00
_cell.angle_beta   90.00
_cell.angle_gamma   90.00
#
_symmetry.space_group_name_H-M   'P 1'
#
loop_
_entity.id
_entity.type
_entity.pdbx_description
1 polymer ?
#
loop_
_entity_poly.entity_id
_entity_poly.type
_entity_poly.pdbx_seq_one_letter_code
_entity_poly.pdbx_strand_id
1 'polypeptide(L)'
;MSINTDAVWLCSYPGNFTTNSTFGRNRDLILSTLASQVSVNGGFYNATVGQDPDKVYALHFAEEILLLKDASAASILWSRK
;
A
#
# COMPACT_ATOMS: atom_id res chain seq x y z
N MET A 1 19.93 -18.87 12.56
CA MET A 1 18.96 -19.08 11.47
C MET A 1 18.77 -17.73 10.81
N SER A 2 19.43 -17.49 9.68
CA SER A 2 19.31 -16.21 8.97
C SER A 2 18.03 -16.24 8.15
N ILE A 3 17.09 -15.34 8.45
CA ILE A 3 15.95 -15.08 7.59
C ILE A 3 16.47 -14.34 6.36
N ASN A 4 16.23 -14.90 5.17
CA ASN A 4 16.55 -14.23 3.92
C ASN A 4 15.39 -13.27 3.62
N THR A 5 15.66 -11.96 3.61
CA THR A 5 14.64 -10.91 3.47
C THR A 5 14.43 -10.52 2.00
N ASP A 6 14.48 -11.49 1.09
CA ASP A 6 14.20 -11.23 -0.32
C ASP A 6 12.69 -11.02 -0.51
N ALA A 7 12.32 -9.96 -1.22
CA ALA A 7 10.92 -9.67 -1.52
C ALA A 7 10.34 -10.80 -2.40
N VAL A 8 9.36 -11.53 -1.87
CA VAL A 8 8.64 -12.57 -2.62
C VAL A 8 7.47 -11.93 -3.36
N TRP A 9 7.50 -11.97 -4.70
CA TRP A 9 6.38 -11.53 -5.54
C TRP A 9 5.59 -12.75 -6.01
N LEU A 10 4.37 -12.91 -5.48
CA LEU A 10 3.44 -13.97 -5.88
C LEU A 10 2.34 -13.38 -6.77
N CYS A 11 2.23 -13.88 -7.99
CA CYS A 11 1.16 -13.55 -8.92
C CYS A 11 0.26 -14.78 -9.12
N SER A 12 -1.05 -14.57 -9.15
CA SER A 12 -1.99 -15.64 -9.54
C SER A 12 -1.77 -16.03 -11.01
N TYR A 13 -1.94 -17.30 -11.35
CA TYR A 13 -1.91 -17.78 -12.73
C TYR A 13 -3.12 -18.68 -13.04
N PRO A 14 -3.92 -18.39 -14.08
CA PRO A 14 -3.82 -17.20 -14.93
C PRO A 14 -4.34 -15.94 -14.20
N GLY A 15 -3.47 -14.94 -14.04
CA GLY A 15 -3.78 -13.68 -13.36
C GLY A 15 -3.91 -12.48 -14.30
N ASN A 16 -4.27 -12.72 -15.56
CA ASN A 16 -4.41 -11.67 -16.56
C ASN A 16 -5.83 -11.12 -16.57
N PHE A 17 -5.94 -9.79 -16.57
CA PHE A 17 -7.16 -9.05 -16.83
C PHE A 17 -6.98 -8.21 -18.09
N THR A 18 -8.08 -7.85 -18.75
CA THR A 18 -8.02 -7.01 -19.95
C THR A 18 -7.73 -5.55 -19.57
N THR A 19 -6.95 -4.87 -20.41
CA THR A 19 -6.72 -3.42 -20.28
C THR A 19 -8.07 -2.69 -20.23
N ASN A 20 -8.20 -1.73 -19.31
CA ASN A 20 -9.41 -0.93 -19.11
C ASN A 20 -10.67 -1.72 -18.65
N SER A 21 -10.49 -2.95 -18.13
CA SER A 21 -11.55 -3.67 -17.44
C SER A 21 -12.02 -2.94 -16.18
N THR A 22 -13.26 -3.21 -15.76
CA THR A 22 -13.80 -2.75 -14.48
C THR A 22 -12.93 -3.23 -13.31
N PHE A 23 -12.50 -4.50 -13.33
CA PHE A 23 -11.50 -5.02 -12.37
C PHE A 23 -10.21 -4.20 -12.35
N GLY A 24 -9.63 -3.90 -13.53
CA GLY A 24 -8.43 -3.08 -13.65
C GLY A 24 -8.61 -1.69 -13.03
N ARG A 25 -9.73 -1.02 -13.32
CA ARG A 25 -10.06 0.29 -12.73
C ARG A 25 -10.26 0.23 -11.22
N ASN A 26 -10.90 -0.82 -10.71
CA ASN A 26 -11.10 -1.03 -9.27
C ASN A 26 -9.75 -1.26 -8.55
N ARG A 27 -8.84 -2.01 -9.20
CA ARG A 27 -7.46 -2.20 -8.73
C ARG A 27 -6.68 -0.89 -8.73
N ASP A 28 -6.78 -0.08 -9.78
CA ASP A 28 -6.05 1.19 -9.83
C ASP A 28 -6.58 2.16 -8.77
N LEU A 29 -7.90 2.16 -8.52
CA LEU A 29 -8.51 2.96 -7.46
C LEU A 29 -7.97 2.56 -6.07
N ILE A 30 -8.00 1.27 -5.72
CA ILE A 30 -7.55 0.82 -4.39
C ILE A 30 -6.06 1.11 -4.18
N LEU A 31 -5.23 0.94 -5.22
CA LEU A 31 -3.79 1.22 -5.17
C LEU A 31 -3.49 2.71 -5.05
N SER A 32 -4.29 3.58 -5.68
CA SER A 32 -4.11 5.03 -5.60
C SER A 32 -4.28 5.60 -4.18
N THR A 33 -5.10 4.95 -3.35
CA THR A 33 -5.37 5.38 -1.98
C THR A 33 -4.59 4.59 -0.92
N LEU A 34 -3.99 3.45 -1.30
CA LEU A 34 -3.45 2.47 -0.37
C LEU A 34 -2.43 3.06 0.60
N ALA A 35 -1.43 3.78 0.10
CA ALA A 35 -0.37 4.36 0.94
C ALA A 35 -0.94 5.36 1.96
N SER A 36 -1.83 6.26 1.53
CA SER A 36 -2.47 7.23 2.42
C SER A 36 -3.29 6.55 3.50
N GLN A 37 -4.06 5.52 3.13
CA GLN A 37 -4.94 4.79 4.05
C GLN A 37 -4.13 3.97 5.07
N VAL A 38 -3.01 3.39 4.64
CA VAL A 38 -2.06 2.71 5.53
C VAL A 38 -1.47 3.69 6.54
N SER A 39 -1.04 4.88 6.11
CA SER A 39 -0.44 5.88 7.00
C SER A 39 -1.44 6.38 8.05
N VAL A 40 -2.69 6.64 7.68
CA VAL A 40 -3.71 7.12 8.64
C VAL A 40 -4.25 6.01 9.55
N ASN A 41 -4.11 4.74 9.14
CA ASN A 41 -4.54 3.58 9.93
C ASN A 41 -3.39 2.91 10.71
N GLY A 42 -2.29 3.62 10.95
CA GLY A 42 -1.20 3.13 11.82
C GLY A 42 -0.47 1.90 11.24
N GLY A 43 -0.36 1.82 9.92
CA GLY A 43 0.37 0.76 9.23
C GLY A 43 -0.47 -0.44 8.79
N PHE A 44 -1.72 -0.58 9.25
CA PHE A 44 -2.60 -1.67 8.83
C PHE A 44 -3.82 -1.16 8.06
N TYR A 45 -4.08 -1.72 6.88
CA TYR A 45 -5.25 -1.35 6.09
C TYR A 45 -5.83 -2.53 5.31
N ASN A 46 -7.15 -2.69 5.38
CA ASN A 46 -7.92 -3.59 4.53
C ASN A 46 -8.96 -2.82 3.73
N ALA A 47 -9.12 -3.15 2.46
CA ALA A 47 -10.09 -2.49 1.60
C ALA A 47 -10.69 -3.44 0.57
N THR A 48 -11.91 -3.09 0.16
CA THR A 48 -12.66 -3.76 -0.90
C THR A 48 -13.22 -2.71 -1.84
N VAL A 49 -13.05 -2.92 -3.15
CA VAL A 49 -13.61 -2.04 -4.20
C VAL A 49 -14.34 -2.89 -5.22
N GLY A 50 -15.52 -2.42 -5.65
CA GLY A 50 -16.32 -3.09 -6.68
C GLY A 50 -17.28 -4.15 -6.14
N GLN A 51 -17.94 -4.84 -7.07
CA GLN A 51 -18.88 -5.94 -6.83
C GLN A 51 -18.52 -7.09 -7.76
N ASP A 52 -19.02 -8.30 -7.49
CA ASP A 52 -18.73 -9.45 -8.34
C ASP A 52 -19.28 -9.21 -9.77
N PRO A 53 -18.50 -9.52 -10.82
CA PRO A 53 -17.24 -10.27 -10.84
C PRO A 53 -15.95 -9.42 -10.68
N ASP A 54 -16.05 -8.09 -10.61
CA ASP A 54 -14.92 -7.14 -10.66
C ASP A 54 -14.41 -6.68 -9.27
N LYS A 55 -14.72 -7.44 -8.22
CA LYS A 55 -14.38 -7.09 -6.84
C LYS A 55 -12.88 -7.27 -6.57
N VAL A 56 -12.26 -6.26 -5.95
CA VAL A 56 -10.85 -6.25 -5.58
C VAL A 56 -10.71 -6.14 -4.07
N TYR A 57 -9.83 -6.96 -3.49
CA TYR A 57 -9.44 -6.90 -2.09
C TYR A 57 -7.98 -6.43 -1.97
N ALA A 58 -7.69 -5.56 -1.02
CA ALA A 58 -6.33 -5.18 -0.64
C ALA A 58 -6.13 -5.35 0.86
N LEU A 59 -4.92 -5.79 1.22
CA LEU A 59 -4.44 -5.89 2.59
C LEU A 59 -3.02 -5.36 2.61
N HIS A 60 -2.72 -4.51 3.57
CA HIS A 60 -1.37 -4.04 3.80
C HIS A 60 -1.05 -4.01 5.29
N PHE A 61 0.20 -4.33 5.60
CA PHE A 61 0.80 -4.26 6.92
C PHE A 61 2.19 -3.64 6.78
N ALA A 62 2.35 -2.48 7.38
CA ALA A 62 3.61 -1.79 7.57
C ALA A 62 3.87 -1.71 9.06
N GLU A 63 5.06 -2.12 9.48
CA GLU A 63 5.51 -1.89 10.83
C GLU A 63 5.83 -0.39 10.97
N GLU A 64 5.08 0.30 11.82
CA GLU A 64 5.41 1.67 12.22
C GLU A 64 6.65 1.63 13.13
N ILE A 65 7.83 1.51 12.54
CA ILE A 65 9.07 1.73 13.29
C ILE A 65 9.08 3.21 13.64
N LEU A 66 8.79 3.52 14.91
CA LEU A 66 8.88 4.86 15.49
C LEU A 66 10.34 5.33 15.52
N LEU A 67 10.90 5.63 14.36
CA LEU A 67 12.10 6.43 14.22
C LEU A 67 11.75 7.53 13.23
N LEU A 68 11.45 8.71 13.80
CA LEU A 68 11.11 9.98 13.14
C LEU A 68 9.61 10.19 12.85
N LYS A 69 8.79 10.25 13.91
CA LYS A 69 7.51 10.99 13.87
C LYS A 69 7.66 12.52 13.81
N ASP A 70 8.84 13.05 13.50
CA ASP A 70 9.08 14.49 13.40
C ASP A 70 9.39 14.94 11.96
N ALA A 71 8.50 14.65 11.02
CA ALA A 71 8.49 15.33 9.73
C ALA A 71 8.10 16.82 9.84
N SER A 72 7.76 17.32 11.04
CA SER A 72 7.61 18.75 11.34
C SER A 72 8.91 19.41 11.85
N ALA A 73 9.91 18.63 12.32
CA ALA A 73 11.18 19.19 12.81
C ALA A 73 12.23 19.37 11.69
N ALA A 74 12.09 18.67 10.56
CA ALA A 74 13.05 18.77 9.44
C ALA A 74 13.09 20.17 8.79
N SER A 75 11.97 20.91 8.81
CA SER A 75 11.92 22.28 8.27
C SER A 75 12.60 23.32 9.16
N ILE A 76 12.74 23.03 10.47
CA ILE A 76 13.32 23.95 11.45
C ILE A 76 14.86 23.87 11.41
N LEU A 77 15.43 22.72 11.06
CA LEU A 77 16.88 22.51 11.09
C LEU A 77 17.63 23.10 9.88
N TRP A 78 16.99 23.29 8.73
CA TRP A 78 17.64 23.92 7.56
C TRP A 78 17.74 25.45 7.63
N SER A 79 17.15 26.08 8.64
CA SER A 79 17.18 27.54 8.83
C SER A 79 18.22 28.03 9.84
N ARG A 80 19.01 27.16 10.47
CA ARG A 80 20.16 27.57 11.29
C ARG A 80 21.41 26.84 10.84
N LYS A 81 22.25 27.59 10.13
CA LYS A 81 23.69 27.36 9.97
C LYS A 81 24.41 27.41 11.32
#